data_AF-A0A1M7C8H9-F1
#
_entry.id   AF-A0A1M7C8H9-F1
#
_cell.length_a   1.000
_cell.length_b   1.000
_cell.length_c   1.000
_cell.angle_alpha   90.00
_cell.angle_beta   90.00
_cell.angle_gamma   90.00
#
_symmetry.space_group_name_H-M   'P 1'
#
loop_
_entity.id
_entity.type
_entity.pdbx_description
1 polymer ?
#
loop_
_entity_poly.entity_id
_entity_poly.type
_entity_poly.pdbx_seq_one_letter_code
_entity_poly.pdbx_strand_id
1 'polypeptide(L)'
;MNRLIATAFVLGTVLGTLVSSANALPLAPVAPASSSDVIAVAGGCGAGWHRGPYGGCRQNYANPAAHACPRGWYLGPYGRCRANGT
;
A
#
# COMPACT_ATOMS: atom_id res chain seq x y z
N MET A 1 51.67 -35.71 32.31
CA MET A 1 50.76 -34.57 32.63
C MET A 1 50.81 -33.45 31.57
N ASN A 2 51.99 -33.04 31.05
CA ASN A 2 52.10 -31.96 30.05
C ASN A 2 51.32 -32.20 28.73
N ARG A 3 51.19 -33.45 28.28
CA ARG A 3 50.45 -33.78 27.04
C ARG A 3 48.94 -33.57 27.16
N LEU A 4 48.38 -33.75 28.35
CA LEU A 4 46.95 -33.57 28.63
C LEU A 4 46.57 -32.09 28.66
N ILE A 5 47.48 -31.24 29.13
CA ILE A 5 47.32 -29.78 29.14
C ILE A 5 47.33 -29.24 27.71
N ALA A 6 48.26 -29.73 26.88
CA ALA A 6 48.34 -29.33 25.47
C ALA A 6 47.08 -29.70 24.68
N THR A 7 46.52 -30.89 24.89
CA THR A 7 45.28 -31.33 24.21
C THR A 7 44.06 -30.52 24.63
N ALA A 8 43.96 -30.15 25.91
CA ALA A 8 42.85 -29.32 26.41
C ALA A 8 42.87 -27.92 25.79
N PHE A 9 44.06 -27.35 25.61
CA PHE A 9 44.21 -26.02 25.00
C PHE A 9 43.84 -26.03 23.51
N VAL A 10 44.24 -27.07 22.77
CA VAL A 10 43.91 -27.22 21.34
C VAL A 10 42.41 -27.46 21.13
N LEU A 11 41.76 -28.28 21.97
CA LEU A 11 40.32 -28.46 21.87
C LEU A 11 39.56 -27.16 22.17
N GLY A 12 39.99 -26.43 23.20
CA GLY A 12 39.36 -25.16 23.59
C GLY A 12 39.44 -24.09 22.51
N THR A 13 40.56 -23.98 21.80
CA THR A 13 40.71 -23.01 20.71
C THR A 13 39.92 -23.39 19.46
N VAL A 14 39.80 -24.68 19.13
CA VAL A 14 39.00 -25.15 17.99
C VAL A 14 37.50 -24.97 18.24
N LEU A 15 37.02 -25.19 19.47
CA LEU A 15 35.62 -24.98 19.83
C LEU A 15 35.24 -23.49 19.90
N GLY A 16 36.19 -22.61 20.25
CA GLY A 16 35.97 -21.17 20.33
C GLY A 16 35.84 -20.47 18.96
N THR A 17 36.43 -21.00 17.90
CA THR A 17 36.38 -20.39 16.56
C THR A 17 35.14 -20.76 15.75
N LEU A 18 34.33 -21.72 16.22
CA LEU A 18 33.08 -22.15 15.57
C LEU A 18 31.86 -21.28 15.94
N VAL A 19 32.05 -20.22 16.72
CA VAL A 19 30.99 -19.26 17.03
C VAL A 19 30.70 -18.42 15.77
N SER A 20 29.82 -18.96 14.94
CA SER A 20 29.25 -18.26 13.78
C SER A 20 28.48 -17.04 14.27
N SER A 21 28.81 -15.86 13.74
CA SER A 21 28.05 -14.65 13.99
C SER A 21 26.65 -14.79 13.39
N ALA A 22 25.64 -14.85 14.25
CA ALA A 22 24.25 -14.69 13.83
C ALA A 22 24.09 -13.26 13.30
N ASN A 23 24.10 -13.10 11.98
CA ASN A 23 23.81 -11.82 11.35
C ASN A 23 22.30 -11.57 11.50
N ALA A 24 21.92 -10.81 12.53
CA ALA A 24 20.57 -10.27 12.64
C ALA A 24 20.36 -9.35 11.43
N LEU A 25 19.31 -9.61 10.64
CA LEU A 25 18.95 -8.72 9.55
C LEU A 25 18.70 -7.32 10.14
N PRO A 26 19.30 -6.25 9.57
CA PRO A 26 19.00 -4.90 10.01
C PRO A 26 17.51 -4.66 9.89
N LEU A 27 16.92 -3.99 10.89
CA LEU A 27 15.55 -3.50 10.84
C LEU A 27 15.48 -2.36 9.80
N ALA A 28 15.55 -2.69 8.52
CA ALA A 28 15.43 -1.73 7.44
C ALA A 28 13.99 -1.18 7.44
N PRO A 29 13.80 0.14 7.30
CA PRO A 29 12.48 0.71 7.12
C PRO A 29 11.80 0.06 5.91
N VAL A 30 10.59 -0.45 6.10
CA VAL A 30 9.78 -0.97 4.99
C VAL A 30 9.60 0.19 4.01
N ALA A 31 10.08 0.03 2.78
CA ALA A 31 9.89 1.04 1.76
C ALA A 31 8.38 1.30 1.61
N PRO A 32 7.94 2.57 1.51
CA PRO A 32 6.54 2.86 1.31
C PRO A 32 6.08 2.13 0.04
N ALA A 33 5.02 1.33 0.16
CA ALA A 33 4.46 0.63 -0.98
C ALA A 33 4.09 1.68 -2.04
N SER A 34 4.71 1.59 -3.22
CA SER A 34 4.45 2.47 -4.36
C SER A 34 3.02 2.32 -4.90
N SER A 35 2.33 1.26 -4.51
CA SER A 35 0.95 0.94 -4.84
C SER A 35 0.29 0.21 -3.67
N SER A 36 -0.93 0.62 -3.32
CA SER A 36 -1.76 -0.14 -2.37
C SER A 36 -2.48 -1.26 -3.10
N ASP A 37 -2.56 -2.45 -2.50
CA ASP A 37 -3.47 -3.53 -2.93
C ASP A 37 -4.95 -3.15 -2.74
N VAL A 38 -5.22 -2.02 -2.06
CA VAL A 38 -6.56 -1.45 -1.91
C VAL A 38 -6.87 -0.55 -3.10
N ILE A 39 -7.79 -0.99 -3.95
CA ILE A 39 -8.37 -0.16 -5.00
C ILE A 39 -9.52 0.69 -4.45
N ALA A 40 -9.58 1.96 -4.85
CA ALA A 40 -10.70 2.82 -4.49
C ALA A 40 -11.93 2.47 -5.34
N VAL A 41 -13.04 2.09 -4.69
CA VAL A 41 -14.33 1.86 -5.37
C VAL A 41 -14.72 3.10 -6.16
N ALA A 42 -14.97 2.93 -7.47
CA ALA A 42 -15.31 4.02 -8.38
C ALA A 42 -14.30 5.19 -8.38
N GLY A 43 -13.01 4.91 -8.19
CA GLY A 43 -11.98 5.95 -8.09
C GLY A 43 -12.15 6.85 -6.86
N GLY A 44 -12.78 6.36 -5.79
CA GLY A 44 -13.03 7.07 -4.54
C GLY A 44 -14.39 7.76 -4.45
N CYS A 45 -15.27 7.59 -5.44
CA CYS A 45 -16.60 8.21 -5.44
C CYS A 45 -17.68 7.39 -4.72
N GLY A 46 -17.41 6.12 -4.41
CA GLY A 46 -18.37 5.24 -3.73
C GLY A 46 -19.38 4.55 -4.66
N ALA A 47 -20.22 3.70 -4.09
CA ALA A 47 -21.19 2.90 -4.83
C ALA A 47 -22.27 3.78 -5.50
N GLY A 48 -22.54 3.53 -6.78
CA GLY A 48 -23.52 4.31 -7.56
C GLY A 48 -22.97 5.61 -8.14
N TRP A 49 -21.66 5.85 -8.04
CA TRP A 49 -20.99 7.02 -8.60
C TRP A 49 -19.79 6.60 -9.44
N HIS A 50 -19.26 7.52 -10.26
CA HIS A 50 -18.00 7.37 -10.98
C HIS A 50 -17.23 8.70 -11.00
N ARG A 51 -15.90 8.62 -11.14
CA ARG A 51 -15.03 9.79 -11.32
C ARG A 51 -15.13 10.30 -12.75
N GLY A 52 -15.47 11.57 -12.91
CA GLY A 52 -15.57 12.22 -14.20
C GLY A 52 -14.21 12.70 -14.75
N PRO A 53 -14.16 13.17 -16.01
CA PRO A 53 -12.92 13.61 -16.68
C PRO A 53 -12.20 14.76 -15.97
N TYR A 54 -12.94 15.56 -15.20
CA TYR A 54 -12.43 16.72 -14.45
C TYR A 54 -12.21 16.43 -12.96
N GLY A 55 -12.15 15.15 -12.56
CA GLY A 55 -11.85 14.73 -11.18
C GLY A 55 -13.02 14.73 -10.19
N GLY A 56 -14.17 15.32 -10.54
CA GLY A 56 -15.39 15.29 -9.70
C GLY A 56 -16.17 13.97 -9.77
N CYS A 57 -16.96 13.67 -8.74
CA CYS A 57 -17.82 12.48 -8.68
C CYS A 57 -19.20 12.74 -9.31
N ARG A 58 -19.71 11.77 -10.09
CA ARG A 58 -20.99 11.83 -10.79
C ARG A 58 -21.82 10.58 -10.55
N GLN A 59 -23.14 10.74 -10.44
CA GLN A 59 -24.04 9.61 -10.25
C GLN A 59 -24.07 8.71 -11.50
N ASN A 60 -24.11 7.40 -11.30
CA ASN A 60 -24.31 6.43 -12.36
C ASN A 60 -25.79 6.44 -12.74
N TYR A 61 -26.08 6.76 -14.00
CA TYR A 61 -27.44 6.69 -14.53
C TYR A 61 -27.58 5.40 -15.33
N ALA A 62 -28.55 4.55 -14.95
CA ALA A 62 -28.90 3.36 -15.73
C ALA A 62 -29.41 3.71 -17.13
N ASN A 63 -30.03 4.90 -17.27
CA ASN A 63 -30.47 5.46 -18.53
C ASN A 63 -29.73 6.80 -18.79
N PRO A 64 -28.92 6.92 -19.86
CA PRO A 64 -28.26 8.17 -20.22
C PRO A 64 -29.24 9.33 -20.48
N ALA A 65 -30.48 9.05 -20.87
CA ALA A 65 -31.50 10.09 -21.04
C ALA A 65 -32.09 10.59 -19.70
N ALA A 66 -31.87 9.86 -18.59
CA ALA A 66 -32.35 10.25 -17.26
C ALA A 66 -31.45 11.28 -16.56
N HIS A 67 -30.62 12.01 -17.32
CA HIS A 67 -29.86 13.11 -16.77
C HIS A 67 -30.81 14.16 -16.20
N ALA A 68 -30.84 14.27 -14.86
CA ALA A 68 -31.60 15.30 -14.15
C ALA A 68 -31.07 16.71 -14.44
N CYS A 69 -29.85 16.82 -14.96
CA CYS A 69 -29.17 18.08 -15.23
C CYS A 69 -28.94 18.29 -16.73
N PRO A 70 -28.92 19.54 -17.22
CA PRO A 70 -28.60 19.86 -18.61
C PRO A 70 -27.23 19.32 -19.06
N ARG A 71 -27.04 19.21 -20.38
CA ARG A 71 -25.75 18.81 -20.97
C ARG A 71 -24.62 19.70 -20.43
N GLY A 72 -23.54 19.07 -19.95
CA GLY A 72 -22.40 19.76 -19.34
C GLY A 72 -22.46 19.91 -17.81
N TRP A 73 -23.58 19.55 -17.19
CA TRP A 73 -23.77 19.59 -15.74
C TRP A 73 -23.83 18.18 -15.15
N TYR A 74 -23.62 18.05 -13.84
CA TYR A 74 -23.81 16.80 -13.10
C TYR A 74 -24.58 17.03 -11.82
N LEU A 75 -25.23 15.96 -11.33
CA LEU A 75 -25.87 15.97 -10.03
C LEU A 75 -24.80 15.91 -8.95
N GLY A 76 -24.63 17.00 -8.22
CA GLY A 76 -23.73 17.10 -7.10
C GLY A 76 -24.37 16.63 -5.79
N PRO A 77 -23.68 16.80 -4.66
CA PRO A 77 -24.24 16.58 -3.34
C PRO A 77 -25.57 17.33 -3.19
N TYR A 78 -26.56 16.70 -2.55
CA TYR A 78 -27.91 17.26 -2.34
C TYR A 78 -28.79 17.42 -3.59
N GLY A 79 -28.47 16.73 -4.69
CA GLY A 79 -29.33 16.71 -5.87
C GLY A 79 -29.33 18.01 -6.68
N ARG A 80 -28.33 18.87 -6.49
CA ARG A 80 -28.19 20.12 -7.26
C ARG A 80 -27.29 19.94 -8.47
N CYS A 81 -27.65 20.56 -9.59
CA CYS A 81 -26.80 20.58 -10.77
C CYS A 81 -25.57 21.46 -10.55
N ARG A 82 -24.38 20.93 -10.82
CA ARG A 82 -23.09 21.64 -10.75
C ARG A 82 -22.38 21.58 -12.09
N ALA A 83 -21.69 22.66 -12.43
CA ALA A 83 -20.81 22.71 -13.59
C ALA A 83 -19.46 22.05 -13.25
N ASN A 84 -18.72 21.66 -14.28
CA ASN A 84 -17.36 21.18 -14.11
C ASN A 84 -16.42 22.31 -13.64
N GLY A 85 -15.72 22.11 -12.53
CA GLY A 85 -14.64 23.00 -12.09
C GLY A 85 -15.04 24.18 -11.18
N THR A 86 -16.22 24.14 -10.55
CA THR A 86 -16.64 25.08 -9.49
C THR A 86 -16.79 24.37 -8.16
#